data_AF-A0A076NRF8-F1
#
_entry.id   AF-A0A076NRF8-F1
#
_cell.length_a   1.000
_cell.length_b   1.000
_cell.length_c   1.000
_cell.angle_alpha   90.00
_cell.angle_beta   90.00
_cell.angle_gamma   90.00
#
_symmetry.space_group_name_H-M   'P 1'
#
loop_
_entity.id
_entity.type
_entity.pdbx_description
1 polymer ?
#
loop_
_entity_poly.entity_id
_entity_poly.type
_entity_poly.pdbx_seq_one_letter_code
_entity_poly.pdbx_strand_id
1 'polypeptide(L)'
;MDIDKYTFQVSWSETDQEYVATVAEFPSLSWLDPDRRKAEAGLIDLVAEVVADMQSAGEPIPEPLGVREYSGKFNVRTSPSLHRRLAIAAKTEGISLNALINQKLAAL
;
A
#
# COMPACT_ATOMS: atom_id res chain seq x y z
N MET A 1 15.13 8.21 10.94
CA MET A 1 13.84 7.80 10.36
C MET A 1 13.28 6.70 11.23
N ASP A 2 11.97 6.65 11.46
CA ASP A 2 11.36 5.65 12.33
C ASP A 2 10.84 4.48 11.46
N ILE A 3 11.58 3.38 11.48
CA ILE A 3 11.34 2.19 10.64
C ILE A 3 10.05 1.48 11.06
N ASP A 4 9.68 1.56 12.34
CA ASP A 4 8.47 0.93 12.90
C ASP A 4 7.18 1.52 12.32
N LYS A 5 7.27 2.66 11.61
CA LYS A 5 6.14 3.30 10.93
C LYS A 5 5.91 2.82 9.51
N TYR A 6 6.78 1.96 8.98
CA TYR A 6 6.56 1.32 7.69
C TYR A 6 5.40 0.33 7.73
N THR A 7 4.85 0.02 6.56
CA THR A 7 3.65 -0.80 6.46
C THR A 7 4.04 -2.25 6.24
N PHE A 8 4.20 -2.98 7.34
CA PHE A 8 4.51 -4.41 7.35
C PHE A 8 3.24 -5.25 7.26
N GLN A 9 3.33 -6.36 6.54
CA GLN A 9 2.29 -7.38 6.49
C GLN A 9 2.92 -8.76 6.56
N VAL A 10 2.25 -9.69 7.23
CA VAL A 10 2.70 -11.08 7.36
C VAL A 10 1.57 -12.01 6.98
N SER A 11 1.84 -12.93 6.05
CA SER A 11 0.89 -13.90 5.54
C SER A 11 1.51 -15.29 5.47
N TRP A 12 0.70 -16.33 5.62
CA TRP A 12 1.13 -17.71 5.39
C TRP A 12 1.30 -17.98 3.88
N SER A 13 2.40 -18.61 3.48
CA SER A 13 2.60 -19.13 2.13
C SER A 13 2.47 -20.64 2.12
N GLU A 14 1.44 -21.15 1.46
CA GLU A 14 1.30 -22.59 1.24
C GLU A 14 2.40 -23.16 0.33
N THR A 15 2.98 -22.36 -0.55
CA THR A 15 4.06 -22.82 -1.44
C THR A 15 5.36 -23.02 -0.66
N ASP A 16 5.67 -22.11 0.24
CA ASP A 16 6.92 -22.13 1.00
C ASP A 16 6.79 -22.85 2.35
N GLN A 17 5.55 -23.14 2.79
CA GLN A 17 5.23 -23.71 4.11
C GLN A 17 5.78 -22.87 5.28
N GLU A 18 5.84 -21.56 5.08
CA GLU A 18 6.38 -20.57 6.00
C GLU A 18 5.54 -19.29 6.00
N TYR A 19 5.74 -18.44 7.01
CA TYR A 19 5.19 -17.08 7.01
C TYR A 19 6.10 -16.17 6.20
N VAL A 20 5.50 -15.43 5.26
CA VAL A 20 6.16 -14.41 4.46
C VAL A 20 5.80 -13.05 5.05
N ALA A 21 6.80 -12.31 5.50
CA ALA A 21 6.70 -10.91 5.83
C ALA A 21 7.08 -10.07 4.61
N THR A 22 6.35 -8.98 4.35
CA THR A 22 6.68 -7.98 3.31
C THR A 22 6.42 -6.55 3.81
N VAL A 23 7.05 -5.56 3.17
CA VAL A 23 6.88 -4.14 3.48
C VAL A 23 6.44 -3.39 2.22
N ALA A 24 5.37 -2.59 2.33
CA ALA A 24 4.75 -1.96 1.15
C ALA A 24 5.67 -0.94 0.46
N GLU A 25 6.52 -0.26 1.24
CA GLU A 25 7.45 0.76 0.76
C GLU A 25 8.65 0.18 0.02
N PHE A 26 8.97 -1.10 0.24
CA PHE A 26 10.03 -1.82 -0.47
C PHE A 26 9.48 -3.14 -1.04
N PRO A 27 8.79 -3.09 -2.20
CA PRO A 27 8.11 -4.27 -2.76
C PRO A 27 9.01 -5.47 -3.09
N SER A 28 10.33 -5.26 -3.17
CA SER A 28 11.32 -6.32 -3.40
C SER A 28 11.83 -6.98 -2.12
N LEU A 29 11.54 -6.42 -0.94
CA LEU A 29 11.97 -6.99 0.33
C LEU A 29 10.90 -7.92 0.90
N SER A 30 11.34 -9.12 1.23
CA SER A 30 10.55 -10.11 1.96
C SER A 30 11.43 -10.91 2.89
N TRP A 31 10.81 -11.49 3.92
CA TRP A 31 11.47 -12.42 4.83
C TRP A 31 10.56 -13.62 5.06
N LEU A 32 11.14 -14.82 5.11
CA LEU A 32 10.41 -16.05 5.37
C LEU A 32 10.88 -16.69 6.68
N ASP A 33 9.94 -17.13 7.50
CA ASP A 33 10.22 -17.95 8.69
C ASP A 33 9.02 -18.83 9.05
N PRO A 34 9.22 -20.06 9.56
CA PRO A 34 8.13 -20.90 10.06
C PRO A 34 7.34 -20.27 11.23
N ASP A 35 7.94 -19.36 12.00
CA ASP A 35 7.29 -18.59 13.05
C ASP A 35 6.92 -17.19 12.57
N ARG A 36 5.64 -16.84 12.73
CA ARG A 36 5.09 -15.56 12.30
C ARG A 36 5.82 -14.34 12.88
N ARG A 37 6.21 -14.38 14.15
CA ARG A 37 6.88 -13.24 14.81
C ARG A 37 8.33 -13.10 14.37
N LYS A 38 8.99 -14.23 14.10
CA LYS A 38 10.35 -14.21 13.55
C LYS A 38 10.37 -13.70 12.11
N ALA A 39 9.36 -14.05 11.30
CA ALA A 39 9.23 -13.52 9.95
C ALA A 39 9.14 -11.98 9.97
N GLU A 40 8.32 -11.44 10.86
CA GLU A 40 8.17 -9.99 11.05
C GLU A 40 9.46 -9.34 11.56
N ALA A 41 10.05 -9.87 12.64
CA ALA A 41 11.27 -9.32 13.22
C ALA A 41 12.45 -9.35 12.23
N GLY A 42 12.63 -10.45 11.50
CA GLY A 42 13.67 -10.57 10.48
C GLY A 42 13.50 -9.56 9.36
N LEU A 43 12.26 -9.26 8.96
CA LEU A 43 12.01 -8.21 7.96
C LEU A 43 12.31 -6.81 8.52
N ILE A 44 11.97 -6.52 9.78
CA ILE A 44 12.28 -5.22 10.40
C ILE A 44 13.79 -4.99 10.42
N ASP A 45 14.56 -6.00 10.82
CA ASP A 45 16.02 -5.95 10.83
C ASP A 45 16.58 -5.74 9.42
N LEU A 46 16.08 -6.50 8.43
CA LEU A 46 16.48 -6.33 7.03
C LEU A 46 16.20 -4.92 6.50
N VAL A 47 15.03 -4.35 6.81
CA VAL A 47 14.70 -2.98 6.40
C VAL A 47 15.64 -1.97 7.07
N ALA A 48 16.02 -2.19 8.33
CA ALA A 48 16.97 -1.32 9.03
C ALA A 48 18.35 -1.32 8.35
N GLU A 49 18.84 -2.49 7.94
CA GLU A 49 20.09 -2.64 7.19
C GLU A 49 20.01 -1.92 5.84
N VAL A 50 18.97 -2.17 5.05
CA VAL A 50 18.79 -1.54 3.73
C VAL A 50 18.69 -0.02 3.84
N VAL A 51 17.94 0.50 4.82
CA VAL A 51 17.83 1.94 5.06
C VAL A 51 19.18 2.56 5.43
N ALA A 52 19.98 1.88 6.25
CA ALA A 52 21.33 2.33 6.60
C ALA A 52 22.25 2.36 5.37
N ASP A 53 22.19 1.33 4.52
CA ASP A 53 22.96 1.26 3.27
C ASP A 53 22.57 2.39 2.31
N MET A 54 21.27 2.59 2.08
CA MET A 54 20.76 3.69 1.25
C MET A 54 21.19 5.06 1.77
N GLN A 55 21.15 5.25 3.10
CA GLN A 55 21.62 6.48 3.74
C GLN A 55 23.12 6.71 3.49
N SER A 56 23.93 5.66 3.53
CA SER A 56 25.38 5.74 3.26
C SER A 56 25.68 6.02 1.79
N ALA A 57 24.87 5.49 0.88
CA ALA A 57 24.98 5.67 -0.57
C ALA A 57 24.39 7.02 -1.04
N GLY A 58 23.66 7.74 -0.19
CA GLY A 58 22.94 8.96 -0.55
C GLY A 58 21.72 8.71 -1.45
N GLU A 59 21.17 7.51 -1.39
CA GLU A 59 20.00 7.11 -2.17
C GLU A 59 18.69 7.64 -1.55
N PRO A 60 17.64 7.86 -2.36
CA PRO A 60 16.36 8.34 -1.86
C PRO A 60 15.64 7.25 -1.06
N ILE A 61 15.47 7.46 0.24
CA ILE A 61 14.78 6.52 1.13
C ILE A 61 13.26 6.77 1.07
N PRO A 62 12.43 5.74 0.78
CA PRO A 62 10.98 5.89 0.77
C PRO A 62 10.42 6.32 2.13
N GLU A 63 9.59 7.37 2.14
CA GLU A 63 8.91 7.81 3.36
C GLU A 63 7.80 6.82 3.77
N PRO A 64 7.63 6.49 5.06
CA PRO A 64 6.59 5.55 5.50
C PRO A 64 5.19 6.01 5.10
N LEU A 65 4.37 5.11 4.56
CA LEU A 65 3.03 5.42 4.06
C LEU A 65 2.10 5.95 5.15
N GLY A 66 2.29 5.52 6.40
CA GLY A 66 1.50 5.94 7.55
C GLY A 66 1.71 7.39 8.00
N VAL A 67 2.83 8.01 7.61
CA VAL A 67 3.12 9.42 7.96
C VAL A 67 2.86 10.38 6.81
N ARG A 68 2.57 9.87 5.60
CA ARG A 68 2.30 10.70 4.43
C ARG A 68 0.98 11.45 4.57
N GLU A 69 0.98 12.70 4.15
CA GLU A 69 -0.25 13.48 3.99
C GLU A 69 -0.93 13.13 2.66
N TYR A 70 -2.21 12.75 2.71
CA TYR A 70 -2.99 12.42 1.53
C TYR A 70 -4.03 13.53 1.26
N SER A 71 -3.94 14.16 0.10
CA SER A 71 -4.83 15.27 -0.27
C SER A 71 -6.30 14.90 -0.48
N GLY A 72 -6.62 13.61 -0.56
CA GLY A 72 -7.94 13.10 -0.95
C GLY A 72 -8.33 13.36 -2.42
N LYS A 73 -7.49 14.05 -3.20
CA LYS A 73 -7.74 14.27 -4.63
C LYS A 73 -7.30 13.04 -5.43
N PHE A 74 -8.26 12.39 -6.08
CA PHE A 74 -8.03 11.17 -6.86
C PHE A 74 -8.54 11.36 -8.29
N ASN A 75 -7.64 11.73 -9.20
CA ASN A 75 -7.96 11.94 -10.62
C ASN A 75 -7.76 10.64 -11.40
N VAL A 76 -8.85 10.02 -11.84
CA VAL A 76 -8.82 8.75 -12.58
C VAL A 76 -9.08 9.00 -14.05
N ARG A 77 -8.16 8.53 -14.91
CA ARG A 77 -8.43 8.44 -16.35
C ARG A 77 -9.38 7.27 -16.61
N THR A 78 -10.42 7.51 -17.40
CA THR A 78 -11.38 6.46 -17.77
C THR A 78 -11.83 6.60 -19.23
N SER A 79 -12.55 5.61 -19.74
CA SER A 79 -13.10 5.64 -21.10
C SER A 79 -14.33 6.56 -21.17
N PRO A 80 -14.61 7.18 -22.34
CA PRO A 80 -15.80 7.99 -22.53
C PRO A 80 -17.11 7.24 -22.23
N SER A 81 -17.14 5.93 -22.53
CA SER A 81 -18.30 5.08 -22.30
C SER A 81 -18.57 4.83 -20.81
N LEU A 82 -17.52 4.61 -20.01
CA LEU A 82 -17.66 4.45 -18.56
C LEU A 82 -18.06 5.78 -17.92
N HIS A 83 -17.41 6.88 -18.29
CA HIS A 83 -17.76 8.22 -17.81
C HIS A 83 -19.24 8.54 -18.06
N ARG A 84 -19.75 8.27 -19.28
CA ARG A 84 -21.16 8.47 -19.62
C ARG A 84 -22.10 7.68 -18.70
N ARG A 85 -21.81 6.39 -18.47
CA ARG A 85 -22.64 5.54 -17.60
C ARG A 85 -22.69 6.07 -16.18
N LEU A 86 -21.53 6.44 -15.62
CA LEU A 86 -21.45 6.98 -14.26
C LEU A 86 -22.16 8.35 -14.14
N ALA A 87 -22.02 9.23 -15.14
CA ALA A 87 -22.68 10.52 -15.14
C ALA A 87 -24.22 10.40 -15.19
N ILE A 88 -24.74 9.46 -16.00
CA ILE A 88 -26.19 9.17 -16.04
C ILE A 88 -26.65 8.63 -14.68
N ALA A 89 -25.95 7.65 -14.10
CA ALA A 89 -26.30 7.08 -12.81
C ALA A 89 -26.35 8.14 -11.70
N ALA A 90 -25.31 9.00 -11.62
CA ALA A 90 -25.25 10.06 -10.63
C ALA A 90 -26.42 11.05 -10.79
N LYS A 91 -26.78 11.39 -12.04
CA LYS A 91 -27.91 12.27 -12.32
C LYS A 91 -29.25 11.65 -11.92
N THR A 92 -29.44 10.35 -12.20
CA THR A 92 -30.65 9.60 -11.80
C THR A 92 -30.82 9.55 -10.29
N GLU A 93 -29.72 9.40 -9.55
CA GLU A 93 -29.71 9.38 -8.08
C GLU A 93 -29.75 10.79 -7.46
N GLY A 94 -29.63 11.85 -8.26
CA GLY A 94 -29.66 13.24 -7.79
C GLY A 94 -28.38 13.68 -7.05
N ILE A 95 -27.27 12.96 -7.23
CA ILE A 95 -25.99 13.22 -6.57
C ILE A 95 -24.90 13.65 -7.55
N SER A 96 -23.79 14.19 -7.03
CA SER A 96 -22.63 14.50 -7.88
C SER A 96 -21.94 13.23 -8.35
N LEU A 97 -21.27 13.29 -9.51
CA LEU A 97 -20.47 12.18 -10.02
C LEU A 97 -19.40 11.73 -9.01
N ASN A 98 -18.75 12.69 -8.33
CA ASN A 98 -17.75 12.38 -7.30
C ASN A 98 -18.39 11.70 -6.08
N ALA A 99 -19.61 12.07 -5.68
CA ALA A 99 -20.32 11.39 -4.60
C ALA A 99 -20.65 9.94 -4.95
N LEU A 100 -21.13 9.70 -6.18
CA LEU A 100 -21.38 8.34 -6.66
C LEU A 100 -20.08 7.51 -6.68
N ILE A 101 -18.99 8.07 -7.20
CA ILE A 101 -17.68 7.39 -7.24
C ILE A 101 -17.20 7.06 -5.82
N ASN A 102 -17.27 8.01 -4.89
CA ASN A 102 -16.87 7.78 -3.50
C ASN A 102 -17.71 6.68 -2.83
N GLN A 103 -19.02 6.63 -3.07
CA GLN A 103 -19.88 5.54 -2.57
C GLN A 103 -19.46 4.18 -3.14
N LYS A 104 -19.13 4.11 -4.44
CA LYS A 104 -18.66 2.87 -5.07
C LYS A 104 -17.29 2.44 -4.54
N LEU A 105 -16.38 3.37 -4.29
CA LEU A 105 -15.05 3.09 -3.74
C LEU A 105 -15.09 2.64 -2.28
N ALA A 106 -15.96 3.22 -1.46
CA ALA A 106 -16.11 2.85 -0.06
C ALA A 106 -16.77 1.47 0.15
N ALA A 107 -17.37 0.90 -0.89
CA ALA A 107 -17.98 -0.43 -0.87
C ALA A 107 -17.01 -1.55 -1.30
N LEU A 108 -15.75 -1.22 -1.62
CA LEU A 108 -14.65 -2.16 -1.89
C LEU A 108 -14.02 -2.63 -0.57
#